data_AF-A0A0B2JB29-F1
#
_entry.id   AF-A0A0B2JB29-F1
#
_cell.length_a   1.000
_cell.length_b   1.000
_cell.length_c   1.000
_cell.angle_alpha   90.00
_cell.angle_beta   90.00
_cell.angle_gamma   90.00
#
_symmetry.space_group_name_H-M   'P 1'
#
loop_
_entity.id
_entity.type
_entity.pdbx_description
1 polymer ?
#
loop_
_entity_poly.entity_id
_entity_poly.type
_entity_poly.pdbx_seq_one_letter_code
_entity_poly.pdbx_strand_id
1 'polypeptide(L)'
;GKVREVAMMLKAIHAQESKETAQEKARQVAEKLIDMKLKTAAKKIIDGIDETLTFMDFPSQHWTRIRTNNTLERLNREIKRRTKAIGAFPDGNSALMLVCARLRHVACSDWGVKRYMNMKHLEDKENDYADVTVV
;
A
#
# COMPACT_ATOMS: atom_id res chain seq x y z
N GLY A 1 24.28 3.71 -2.19
CA GLY A 1 23.99 3.88 -3.63
C GLY A 1 22.73 4.71 -3.82
N LYS A 2 22.61 5.39 -4.97
CA LYS A 2 21.51 6.34 -5.28
C LYS A 2 20.11 5.76 -5.02
N VAL A 3 19.88 4.49 -5.34
CA VAL A 3 18.59 3.79 -5.11
C VAL A 3 18.19 3.79 -3.64
N ARG A 4 19.13 3.55 -2.71
CA ARG A 4 18.86 3.52 -1.27
C ARG A 4 18.47 4.91 -0.75
N GLU A 5 19.10 5.95 -1.28
CA GLU A 5 18.80 7.34 -0.90
C GLU A 5 17.39 7.73 -1.36
N VAL A 6 17.05 7.48 -2.63
CA VAL A 6 15.71 7.75 -3.17
C VAL A 6 14.64 6.98 -2.39
N ALA A 7 14.88 5.70 -2.06
CA ALA A 7 13.96 4.93 -1.25
C ALA A 7 13.74 5.53 0.15
N MET A 8 14.78 6.11 0.77
CA MET A 8 14.62 6.81 2.05
C MET A 8 13.82 8.12 1.90
N MET A 9 14.03 8.87 0.82
CA MET A 9 13.23 10.08 0.54
C MET A 9 11.74 9.75 0.37
N LEU A 10 11.42 8.71 -0.39
CA LEU A 10 10.04 8.25 -0.57
C LEU A 10 9.40 7.81 0.76
N LYS A 11 10.17 7.13 1.62
CA LYS A 11 9.69 6.78 2.98
C LYS A 11 9.40 8.02 3.82
N ALA A 12 10.20 9.08 3.69
CA ALA A 12 10.03 10.32 4.44
C ALA A 12 8.73 11.06 4.09
N ILE A 13 8.27 10.99 2.84
CA ILE A 13 6.97 11.53 2.41
C ILE A 13 5.82 10.85 3.18
N HIS A 14 5.85 9.52 3.24
CA HIS A 14 4.79 8.73 3.88
C HIS A 14 4.89 8.66 5.41
N ALA A 15 5.94 9.24 6.00
CA ALA A 15 6.14 9.32 7.44
C ALA A 15 5.58 10.61 8.05
N GLN A 16 5.03 11.52 7.23
CA GLN A 16 4.44 12.76 7.70
C GLN A 16 3.10 12.52 8.41
N GLU A 17 2.76 13.43 9.33
CA GLU A 17 1.58 13.33 10.20
C GLU A 17 0.31 13.89 9.56
N SER A 18 0.42 14.66 8.48
CA SER A 18 -0.72 15.23 7.76
C SER A 18 -0.56 15.17 6.24
N LYS A 19 -1.68 15.24 5.52
CA LYS A 19 -1.69 15.27 4.05
C LYS A 19 -0.95 16.48 3.50
N GLU A 20 -1.12 17.64 4.12
CA GLU A 20 -0.46 18.90 3.73
C GLU A 20 1.07 18.80 3.89
N THR A 21 1.54 18.30 5.05
CA THR A 21 2.97 18.11 5.29
C THR A 21 3.57 17.04 4.38
N ALA A 22 2.82 15.98 4.06
CA ALA A 22 3.23 14.98 3.08
C ALA A 22 3.35 15.55 1.66
N GLN A 23 2.40 16.37 1.22
CA GLN A 23 2.45 17.05 -0.09
C GLN A 23 3.65 17.99 -0.18
N GLU A 24 3.88 18.80 0.86
CA GLU A 24 5.03 19.70 0.89
C GLU A 24 6.35 18.91 0.86
N LYS A 25 6.42 17.82 1.61
CA LYS A 25 7.59 16.94 1.57
C LYS A 25 7.80 16.31 0.20
N ALA A 26 6.74 15.96 -0.50
CA ALA A 26 6.81 15.41 -1.85
C ALA A 26 7.36 16.42 -2.85
N ARG A 27 7.00 17.71 -2.75
CA ARG A 27 7.58 18.78 -3.57
C ARG A 27 9.09 18.89 -3.36
N GLN A 28 9.53 18.97 -2.10
CA GLN A 28 10.96 19.01 -1.77
C GLN A 28 11.74 17.79 -2.30
N VAL A 29 11.13 16.60 -2.21
CA VAL A 29 11.75 15.38 -2.77
C VAL A 29 11.81 15.44 -4.29
N ALA A 30 10.77 15.95 -4.97
CA ALA A 30 10.77 16.08 -6.42
C ALA A 30 11.85 17.06 -6.91
N GLU A 31 12.02 18.21 -6.24
CA GLU A 31 13.12 19.16 -6.51
C GLU A 31 14.48 18.50 -6.34
N LYS A 32 14.70 17.80 -5.22
CA LYS A 32 15.95 17.08 -4.98
C LYS A 32 16.22 16.01 -6.03
N LEU A 33 15.19 15.32 -6.53
CA LEU A 33 15.33 14.36 -7.63
C LEU A 33 15.71 15.02 -8.95
N ILE A 34 15.22 16.23 -9.23
CA ILE A 34 15.62 17.02 -10.40
C ILE A 34 17.12 17.36 -10.32
N ASP A 35 17.60 17.81 -9.16
CA ASP A 35 19.03 18.11 -8.91
C ASP A 35 19.91 16.88 -9.08
N MET A 36 19.42 15.71 -8.67
CA MET A 36 20.08 14.43 -8.87
C MET A 36 20.05 13.93 -10.33
N LYS A 37 19.49 14.70 -11.26
CA LYS A 37 19.25 14.38 -12.68
C LYS A 37 18.30 13.19 -12.89
N LEU A 38 17.38 12.96 -11.95
CA LEU A 38 16.36 11.90 -11.98
C LEU A 38 14.98 12.46 -12.36
N LYS A 39 14.92 13.17 -13.49
CA LYS A 39 13.71 13.92 -13.93
C LYS A 39 12.46 13.05 -14.08
N THR A 40 12.60 11.83 -14.59
CA THR A 40 11.48 10.87 -14.72
C THR A 40 10.93 10.42 -13.37
N ALA A 41 11.80 10.26 -12.37
CA ALA A 41 11.37 9.92 -11.01
C ALA A 41 10.65 11.11 -10.35
N ALA A 42 11.18 12.33 -10.51
CA ALA A 42 10.53 13.54 -10.03
C ALA A 42 9.13 13.73 -10.63
N LYS A 43 9.01 13.59 -11.96
CA LYS A 43 7.73 13.66 -12.66
C LYS A 43 6.72 12.63 -12.12
N LYS A 44 7.17 11.40 -11.88
CA LYS A 44 6.31 10.35 -11.33
C LYS A 44 5.79 10.66 -9.91
N ILE A 45 6.57 11.35 -9.09
CA ILE A 45 6.10 11.82 -7.78
C ILE A 45 5.03 12.88 -7.99
N ILE A 46 5.31 13.92 -8.78
CA ILE A 46 4.39 15.05 -8.98
C ILE A 46 3.05 14.56 -9.56
N ASP A 47 3.09 13.72 -10.60
CA ASP A 47 1.88 13.26 -11.29
C ASP A 47 1.02 12.31 -10.42
N GLY A 48 1.63 11.60 -9.45
CA GLY A 48 0.97 10.54 -8.70
C GLY A 48 0.78 10.82 -7.20
N ILE A 49 1.31 11.92 -6.67
CA ILE A 49 1.34 12.13 -5.21
C ILE A 49 -0.06 12.19 -4.61
N ASP A 50 -0.99 12.89 -5.25
CA ASP A 50 -2.33 13.08 -4.71
C ASP A 50 -3.11 11.76 -4.58
N GLU A 51 -2.99 10.87 -5.57
CA GLU A 51 -3.54 9.52 -5.51
C GLU A 51 -2.87 8.69 -4.40
N THR A 52 -1.55 8.81 -4.25
CA THR A 52 -0.83 8.04 -3.22
C THR A 52 -1.08 8.54 -1.80
N LEU A 53 -1.54 9.77 -1.62
CA LEU A 53 -1.86 10.35 -0.31
C LEU A 53 -3.35 10.25 0.06
N THR A 54 -4.22 9.74 -0.83
CA THR A 54 -5.66 9.58 -0.54
C THR A 54 -5.93 8.75 0.72
N PHE A 55 -5.05 7.81 1.07
CA PHE A 55 -5.22 7.02 2.31
C PHE A 55 -5.20 7.90 3.58
N MET A 56 -4.59 9.09 3.54
CA MET A 56 -4.55 10.02 4.68
C MET A 56 -5.91 10.64 5.00
N ASP A 57 -6.87 10.53 4.08
CA ASP A 57 -8.25 10.96 4.30
C ASP A 57 -9.01 9.98 5.22
N PHE A 58 -8.45 8.80 5.52
CA PHE A 58 -8.99 7.82 6.47
C PHE A 58 -8.42 8.02 7.88
N PRO A 59 -8.97 7.38 8.92
CA PRO A 59 -8.36 7.38 10.26
C PRO A 59 -6.93 6.85 10.25
N SER A 60 -6.05 7.45 11.06
CA SER A 60 -4.61 7.12 11.09
C SER A 60 -4.32 5.66 11.42
N GLN A 61 -5.21 5.02 12.20
CA GLN A 61 -5.16 3.59 12.52
C GLN A 61 -5.28 2.70 11.28
N HIS A 62 -5.87 3.20 10.18
CA HIS A 62 -6.07 2.44 8.94
C HIS A 62 -4.96 2.66 7.91
N TRP A 63 -4.18 3.74 8.04
CA TRP A 63 -3.22 4.19 7.03
C TRP A 63 -2.25 3.11 6.57
N THR A 64 -1.61 2.39 7.51
CA THR A 64 -0.62 1.36 7.17
C THR A 64 -1.24 0.22 6.35
N ARG A 65 -2.50 -0.13 6.62
CA ARG A 65 -3.20 -1.21 5.95
C ARG A 65 -3.69 -0.82 4.56
N ILE A 66 -4.17 0.42 4.39
CA ILE A 66 -4.59 0.95 3.09
C ILE A 66 -3.37 1.19 2.19
N ARG A 67 -2.30 1.77 2.73
CA ARG A 67 -1.11 2.15 1.95
C ARG A 67 -0.30 0.95 1.45
N THR A 68 -0.36 -0.20 2.12
CA THR A 68 0.52 -1.35 1.81
C THR A 68 -0.26 -2.58 1.39
N ASN A 69 0.22 -3.23 0.34
CA ASN A 69 -0.30 -4.50 -0.18
C ASN A 69 0.50 -5.71 0.34
N ASN A 70 1.22 -5.57 1.46
CA ASN A 70 2.19 -6.55 1.99
C ASN A 70 1.64 -7.98 2.07
N THR A 71 0.37 -8.10 2.45
CA THR A 71 -0.35 -9.36 2.50
C THR A 71 -0.48 -9.96 1.09
N LEU A 72 -1.08 -9.23 0.15
CA LEU A 72 -1.23 -9.68 -1.23
C LEU A 72 0.12 -10.02 -1.88
N GLU A 73 1.17 -9.23 -1.65
CA GLU A 73 2.51 -9.54 -2.16
C GLU A 73 3.08 -10.84 -1.59
N ARG A 74 2.91 -11.07 -0.28
CA ARG A 74 3.33 -12.33 0.35
C ARG A 74 2.59 -13.53 -0.24
N LEU A 75 1.29 -13.39 -0.48
CA LEU A 75 0.47 -14.42 -1.11
C LEU A 75 0.93 -14.71 -2.54
N ASN A 76 1.12 -13.67 -3.36
CA ASN A 76 1.60 -13.80 -4.73
C ASN A 76 2.99 -14.41 -4.80
N ARG A 77 3.89 -14.06 -3.87
CA ARG A 77 5.22 -14.66 -3.77
C ARG A 77 5.15 -16.15 -3.47
N GLU A 78 4.25 -16.57 -2.58
CA GLU A 78 4.05 -17.98 -2.24
C GLU A 78 3.45 -18.77 -3.41
N ILE A 79 2.48 -18.19 -4.13
CA ILE A 79 1.94 -18.77 -5.37
C ILE A 79 3.07 -18.96 -6.39
N LYS A 80 3.85 -17.91 -6.66
CA LYS A 80 4.99 -17.96 -7.60
C LYS A 80 6.04 -18.99 -7.20
N ARG A 81 6.31 -19.14 -5.91
CA ARG A 81 7.26 -20.15 -5.39
C ARG A 81 6.76 -21.57 -5.66
N ARG A 82 5.48 -21.85 -5.42
CA ARG A 82 4.88 -23.17 -5.61
C ARG A 82 4.75 -23.55 -7.08
N THR A 83 4.35 -22.61 -7.93
CA THR A 83 4.26 -22.86 -9.38
C THR A 83 5.65 -23.08 -9.98
N LYS A 84 6.67 -22.34 -9.54
CA LYS A 84 8.06 -22.53 -10.00
C LYS A 84 8.60 -23.94 -9.71
N ALA A 85 8.22 -24.54 -8.58
CA ALA A 85 8.67 -25.89 -8.22
C ALA A 85 8.12 -26.98 -9.15
N ILE A 86 6.97 -26.74 -9.79
CA ILE A 86 6.31 -27.69 -10.70
C ILE A 86 6.89 -27.60 -12.11
N GLY A 87 7.37 -26.42 -12.51
CA GLY A 87 7.97 -26.18 -13.83
C GLY A 87 6.93 -26.05 -14.93
N ALA A 88 6.24 -27.13 -15.27
CA ALA A 88 5.20 -27.16 -16.31
C ALA A 88 3.93 -27.85 -15.81
N PHE A 89 2.78 -27.24 -16.09
CA PHE A 89 1.48 -27.81 -15.77
C PHE A 89 0.92 -28.57 -16.98
N PRO A 90 0.21 -29.70 -16.78
CA PRO A 90 -0.45 -30.43 -17.86
C PRO A 90 -1.47 -29.57 -18.62
N ASP A 91 -2.18 -28.69 -17.90
CA ASP A 91 -3.21 -27.80 -18.43
C ASP A 91 -3.48 -26.61 -17.47
N GLY A 92 -4.29 -25.65 -17.93
CA GLY A 92 -4.63 -24.44 -17.15
C GLY A 92 -5.45 -24.71 -15.88
N ASN A 93 -6.32 -25.72 -15.87
CA ASN A 93 -7.11 -26.09 -14.69
C ASN A 93 -6.22 -26.67 -13.60
N SER A 94 -5.22 -27.48 -13.96
CA SER A 94 -4.24 -28.00 -13.01
C SER A 94 -3.50 -26.86 -12.27
N ALA A 95 -3.11 -25.80 -12.99
CA ALA A 95 -2.51 -24.61 -12.40
C ALA A 95 -3.51 -23.85 -11.50
N LEU A 96 -4.74 -23.65 -11.98
CA LEU A 96 -5.81 -22.99 -11.23
C LEU A 96 -6.12 -23.72 -9.92
N MET A 97 -6.21 -25.06 -9.95
CA MET A 97 -6.46 -25.88 -8.76
C MET A 97 -5.41 -25.65 -7.67
N LEU A 98 -4.13 -25.57 -8.04
CA LEU A 98 -3.07 -25.29 -7.07
C LEU A 98 -3.22 -23.90 -6.44
N VAL A 99 -3.52 -22.89 -7.25
CA VAL A 99 -3.74 -21.52 -6.76
C VAL A 99 -4.93 -21.49 -5.82
N CYS A 100 -6.05 -22.08 -6.22
CA CYS A 100 -7.27 -22.18 -5.41
C CYS A 100 -7.03 -22.93 -4.09
N ALA A 101 -6.32 -24.06 -4.13
CA ALA A 101 -5.94 -24.80 -2.93
C ALA A 101 -5.10 -23.93 -1.99
N ARG A 102 -4.19 -23.12 -2.53
CA ARG A 102 -3.38 -22.20 -1.72
C ARG A 102 -4.20 -21.07 -1.13
N LEU A 103 -5.09 -20.44 -1.92
CA LEU A 103 -5.99 -19.40 -1.45
C LEU A 103 -6.88 -19.92 -0.31
N ARG A 104 -7.46 -21.11 -0.49
CA ARG A 104 -8.29 -21.77 0.55
C ARG A 104 -7.50 -22.00 1.82
N HIS A 105 -6.28 -22.53 1.74
CA HIS A 105 -5.43 -22.71 2.92
C HIS A 105 -5.16 -21.38 3.64
N VAL A 106 -4.90 -20.30 2.91
CA VAL A 106 -4.64 -19.00 3.53
C VAL A 106 -5.91 -18.46 4.20
N ALA A 107 -7.07 -18.56 3.55
CA ALA A 107 -8.35 -18.19 4.14
C ALA A 107 -8.69 -19.01 5.40
N CYS A 108 -8.34 -20.30 5.46
CA CYS A 108 -8.57 -21.14 6.64
C CYS A 108 -7.54 -20.98 7.76
N SER A 109 -6.51 -20.15 7.58
CA SER A 109 -5.48 -19.88 8.60
C SER A 109 -5.79 -18.60 9.39
N ASP A 110 -4.87 -18.16 10.24
CA ASP A 110 -4.93 -16.90 11.00
C ASP A 110 -5.35 -15.68 10.17
N TRP A 111 -5.13 -15.71 8.85
CA TRP A 111 -5.54 -14.65 7.94
C TRP A 111 -7.05 -14.48 7.81
N GLY A 112 -7.82 -15.57 7.75
CA GLY A 112 -9.29 -15.48 7.65
C GLY A 112 -9.95 -15.14 8.99
N VAL A 113 -9.27 -15.41 10.10
CA VAL A 113 -9.81 -15.18 11.45
C VAL A 113 -9.54 -13.75 11.94
N LYS A 114 -8.48 -13.10 11.43
CA LYS A 114 -8.10 -11.75 11.85
C LYS A 114 -9.01 -10.68 11.24
N ARG A 115 -9.56 -9.81 12.09
CA ARG A 115 -10.25 -8.59 11.65
C ARG A 115 -9.26 -7.67 10.92
N TYR A 116 -9.39 -7.59 9.59
CA TYR A 116 -8.48 -6.82 8.75
C TYR A 116 -8.60 -5.31 8.96
N MET A 117 -9.79 -4.76 9.21
CA MET A 117 -9.98 -3.34 9.54
C MET A 117 -11.02 -3.17 10.64
N ASN A 118 -10.80 -2.25 11.58
CA ASN A 118 -11.78 -1.91 12.60
C ASN A 118 -12.64 -0.74 12.12
N MET A 119 -13.91 -1.00 11.80
CA MET A 119 -14.82 0.00 11.23
C MET A 119 -15.22 1.10 12.22
N LYS A 120 -15.13 0.85 13.52
CA LYS A 120 -15.43 1.86 14.55
C LYS A 120 -14.67 3.17 14.36
N HIS A 121 -13.41 3.12 13.94
CA HIS A 121 -12.63 4.33 13.70
C HIS A 121 -13.18 5.20 12.55
N LEU A 122 -13.91 4.61 11.60
CA LEU A 122 -14.59 5.36 10.54
C LEU A 122 -15.88 5.96 11.07
N GLU A 123 -16.67 5.18 11.81
CA GLU A 123 -17.90 5.63 12.46
C GLU A 123 -17.63 6.81 13.41
N ASP A 124 -16.60 6.71 14.24
CA ASP A 124 -16.16 7.77 15.17
C ASP A 124 -15.78 9.05 14.41
N LYS A 125 -15.04 8.91 13.30
CA LYS A 125 -14.63 10.04 12.46
C LYS A 125 -15.82 10.70 11.76
N GLU A 126 -16.80 9.93 11.27
CA GLU A 126 -18.04 10.46 10.67
C GLU A 126 -18.88 11.23 11.69
N ASN A 127 -18.98 10.72 12.92
CA ASN A 127 -19.70 11.40 14.01
C ASN A 127 -19.01 12.72 14.40
N ASP A 128 -17.67 12.75 14.51
CA ASP A 128 -16.92 13.98 14.77
C ASP A 128 -17.18 15.06 13.70
N TYR A 129 -17.26 14.69 12.42
CA TYR A 129 -17.62 15.63 11.35
C TYR A 129 -19.08 16.10 11.43
N ALA A 130 -19.99 15.19 11.79
CA ALA A 130 -21.39 15.54 11.96
C ALA A 130 -21.53 16.57 13.08
N ASP A 131 -20.93 16.33 14.25
CA ASP A 131 -20.98 17.23 15.40
C ASP A 131 -20.38 18.62 15.10
N VAL A 132 -19.29 18.72 14.34
CA VAL A 132 -18.71 20.01 13.92
C VAL A 132 -19.61 20.78 12.94
N THR A 133 -20.50 20.10 12.20
CA THR A 133 -21.38 20.73 11.22
C THR A 133 -22.71 21.21 11.82
N VAL A 134 -23.09 20.72 13.01
CA VAL A 134 -24.33 21.12 13.71
C VAL A 134 -24.14 22.27 14.71
N VAL A 135 -22.94 22.87 14.78
CA VAL A 135 -22.63 24.05 15.64
C VAL A 135 -22.44 25.31 14.80
#